data_AF-A0A3D0PWT9-F1
#
_entry.id   AF-A0A3D0PWT9-F1
#
_cell.length_a   1.000
_cell.length_b   1.000
_cell.length_c   1.000
_cell.angle_alpha   90.00
_cell.angle_beta   90.00
_cell.angle_gamma   90.00
#
_symmetry.space_group_name_H-M   'P 1'
#
loop_
_entity.id
_entity.type
_entity.pdbx_description
1 polymer ?
#
loop_
_entity_poly.entity_id
_entity_poly.type
_entity_poly.pdbx_seq_one_letter_code
_entity_poly.pdbx_strand_id
1 'polypeptide(L)'
;MWGVVGESSENPLVELWGLFKRDDDVSWQHKALCSQTDPEAFFPEKGGSTRDAKRVCAQCEVREQCLKWAIDHDERFGIWGGMSERERRKYKKEHRERA
;
A
#
# COMPACT_ATOMS: atom_id res chain seq x y z
N MET A 1 -54.76 -19.85 17.07
CA MET A 1 -54.64 -19.09 15.81
C MET A 1 -53.27 -18.44 15.79
N TRP A 2 -52.32 -19.15 15.15
CA TRP A 2 -51.05 -18.75 14.51
C TRP A 2 -50.79 -17.23 14.47
N GLY A 3 -49.60 -16.67 14.69
CA GLY A 3 -48.26 -17.23 14.74
C GLY A 3 -47.27 -16.09 14.44
N VAL A 4 -46.12 -16.12 15.10
CA VAL A 4 -44.91 -15.28 14.98
C VAL A 4 -44.54 -14.87 13.54
N VAL A 5 -44.13 -13.61 13.34
CA VAL A 5 -42.91 -13.17 12.62
C VAL A 5 -42.48 -11.84 13.25
N GLY A 6 -41.26 -11.55 13.66
CA GLY A 6 -39.95 -12.01 13.20
C GLY A 6 -39.14 -10.75 12.93
N GLU A 7 -38.38 -10.29 13.93
CA GLU A 7 -37.48 -9.14 13.87
C GLU A 7 -36.25 -9.52 13.02
N SER A 8 -36.44 -9.64 11.71
CA SER A 8 -35.36 -9.95 10.77
C SER A 8 -34.65 -8.67 10.37
N SER A 9 -33.64 -8.29 11.16
CA SER A 9 -32.61 -7.30 10.81
C SER A 9 -31.61 -7.85 9.78
N GLU A 10 -32.09 -8.62 8.80
CA GLU A 10 -31.30 -9.03 7.64
C GLU A 10 -31.45 -7.93 6.61
N ASN A 11 -30.76 -6.81 6.83
CA ASN A 11 -30.68 -5.76 5.84
C ASN A 11 -29.84 -6.30 4.67
N PRO A 12 -30.42 -6.61 3.50
CA PRO A 12 -29.69 -7.18 2.37
C PRO A 12 -28.62 -6.22 1.83
N LEU A 13 -28.73 -4.93 2.19
CA LEU A 13 -27.73 -3.91 1.86
C LEU A 13 -26.44 -4.08 2.66
N VAL A 14 -26.45 -4.74 3.83
CA VAL A 14 -25.22 -5.04 4.59
C VAL A 14 -24.42 -6.14 3.90
N GLU A 15 -25.07 -7.16 3.34
CA GLU A 15 -24.40 -8.18 2.52
C GLU A 15 -23.88 -7.59 1.20
N LEU A 16 -24.66 -6.70 0.57
CA LEU A 16 -24.23 -6.00 -0.64
C LEU A 16 -23.10 -4.98 -0.39
N TRP A 17 -23.04 -4.33 0.78
CA TRP A 17 -21.88 -3.50 1.18
C TRP A 17 -20.70 -4.31 1.71
N GLY A 18 -20.92 -5.51 2.24
CA GLY A 18 -19.86 -6.45 2.65
C GLY A 18 -19.11 -7.08 1.48
N LEU A 19 -19.73 -7.11 0.29
CA LEU A 19 -19.08 -7.49 -0.96
C LEU A 19 -18.13 -6.43 -1.51
N PHE A 20 -18.34 -5.15 -1.16
CA PHE A 20 -17.35 -4.09 -1.35
C PHE A 20 -16.45 -4.01 -0.12
N LYS A 21 -15.66 -5.06 0.12
CA LYS A 21 -14.44 -4.87 0.93
C LYS A 21 -13.71 -3.72 0.26
N ARG A 22 -13.67 -2.56 0.94
CA ARG A 22 -12.88 -1.44 0.46
C ARG A 22 -11.46 -1.97 0.34
N ASP A 23 -11.00 -2.08 -0.90
CA ASP A 23 -9.63 -2.40 -1.23
C ASP A 23 -8.72 -1.56 -0.34
N ASP A 24 -7.63 -2.20 0.12
CA ASP A 24 -6.63 -1.72 1.08
C ASP A 24 -6.70 -0.22 1.40
N ASP A 25 -6.89 0.13 2.68
CA ASP A 25 -6.95 1.53 3.12
C ASP A 25 -5.72 2.31 2.62
N VAL A 26 -5.90 3.05 1.52
CA VAL A 26 -4.89 3.90 0.85
C VAL A 26 -4.94 5.34 1.33
N SER A 27 -5.71 5.66 2.37
CA SER A 27 -5.83 7.03 2.90
C SER A 27 -4.48 7.61 3.34
N TRP A 28 -3.53 6.75 3.72
CA TRP A 28 -2.16 7.14 4.06
C TRP A 28 -1.41 7.81 2.89
N GLN A 29 -1.77 7.53 1.64
CA GLN A 29 -1.07 8.11 0.47
C GLN A 29 -1.15 9.64 0.46
N HIS A 30 -2.24 10.22 0.99
CA HIS A 30 -2.39 11.67 1.10
C HIS A 30 -1.37 12.34 2.02
N LYS A 31 -0.74 11.57 2.93
CA LYS A 31 0.30 12.02 3.84
C LYS A 31 1.71 11.78 3.30
N ALA A 32 1.84 11.23 2.09
CA ALA A 32 3.14 10.91 1.53
C ALA A 32 3.92 12.18 1.14
N LEU A 33 5.10 12.36 1.75
CA LEU A 33 5.97 13.51 1.49
C LEU A 33 6.42 13.62 0.03
N CYS A 34 6.50 12.49 -0.69
CA CYS A 34 6.92 12.45 -2.09
C CYS A 34 6.02 13.29 -3.02
N SER A 35 4.74 13.46 -2.68
CA SER A 35 3.79 14.30 -3.44
C SER A 35 4.18 15.79 -3.47
N GLN A 36 5.08 16.22 -2.57
CA GLN A 36 5.56 17.59 -2.44
C GLN A 36 6.96 17.78 -3.05
N THR A 37 7.46 16.78 -3.78
CA THR A 37 8.81 16.76 -4.36
C THR A 37 8.77 16.42 -5.84
N ASP A 38 9.92 16.44 -6.51
CA ASP A 38 10.02 16.05 -7.92
C ASP A 38 9.67 14.55 -8.12
N PRO A 39 8.61 14.22 -8.86
CA PRO A 39 8.21 12.83 -9.09
C PRO A 39 9.23 12.04 -9.89
N GLU A 40 10.03 12.68 -10.77
CA GLU A 40 11.03 12.01 -11.60
C GLU A 40 12.13 11.34 -10.75
N ALA A 41 12.43 11.92 -9.57
CA ALA A 41 13.39 11.34 -8.63
C ALA A 41 12.98 9.94 -8.13
N PHE A 42 11.67 9.64 -8.12
CA PHE A 42 11.13 8.36 -7.66
C PHE A 42 11.07 7.30 -8.76
N PHE A 43 11.21 7.70 -10.02
CA PHE A 43 11.20 6.82 -11.20
C PHE A 43 12.48 6.99 -12.03
N PRO A 44 13.68 6.72 -11.46
CA PRO A 44 14.93 6.92 -12.16
C PRO A 44 15.06 6.00 -13.38
N GLU A 45 15.63 6.53 -14.46
CA GLU A 45 16.04 5.74 -15.62
C GLU A 45 17.08 4.66 -15.26
N LYS A 46 17.35 3.73 -16.19
CA LYS A 46 18.35 2.67 -15.98
C LYS A 46 19.73 3.28 -15.67
N GLY A 47 20.19 3.09 -14.43
CA GLY A 47 21.48 3.64 -13.95
C GLY A 47 21.38 5.01 -13.29
N GLY A 48 20.17 5.59 -13.21
CA GLY A 48 19.91 6.82 -12.48
C GLY A 48 20.10 6.70 -10.97
N SER A 49 20.33 7.84 -10.32
CA SER A 49 20.54 7.90 -8.88
C SER A 49 19.23 7.68 -8.11
N THR A 50 19.28 6.78 -7.11
CA THR A 50 18.15 6.57 -6.17
C THR A 50 18.30 7.39 -4.88
N ARG A 51 19.41 8.13 -4.74
CA ARG A 51 19.81 8.74 -3.47
C ARG A 51 18.84 9.82 -3.00
N ASP A 52 18.34 10.63 -3.92
CA ASP A 52 17.52 11.79 -3.59
C ASP A 52 16.14 11.37 -3.11
N ALA A 53 15.46 10.49 -3.85
CA ALA A 53 14.21 9.89 -3.42
C ALA A 53 14.34 9.11 -2.11
N LYS A 54 15.42 8.37 -1.90
CA LYS A 54 15.67 7.69 -0.61
C LYS A 54 15.78 8.65 0.57
N ARG A 55 16.38 9.83 0.36
CA ARG A 55 16.47 10.88 1.39
C ARG A 55 15.09 11.41 1.74
N VAL A 56 14.24 11.65 0.73
CA VAL A 56 12.84 12.09 0.95
C VAL A 56 12.07 11.00 1.71
N CYS A 57 12.18 9.73 1.28
CA CYS A 57 11.52 8.63 1.98
C CYS A 57 11.96 8.49 3.44
N ALA A 58 13.21 8.79 3.77
CA ALA A 58 13.71 8.71 5.15
C ALA A 58 13.02 9.70 6.11
N GLN A 59 12.44 10.77 5.58
CA GLN A 59 11.71 11.79 6.34
C GLN A 59 10.19 11.63 6.25
N CYS A 60 9.71 10.62 5.51
CA CYS A 60 8.29 10.41 5.27
C CYS A 60 7.64 9.60 6.39
N GLU A 61 6.57 10.12 6.99
CA GLU A 61 5.87 9.47 8.11
C GLU A 61 5.17 8.15 7.69
N VAL A 62 4.71 8.05 6.44
CA VAL A 62 4.02 6.85 5.91
C VAL A 62 4.96 5.85 5.24
N ARG A 63 6.28 5.95 5.49
CA ARG A 63 7.31 5.13 4.83
C ARG A 63 7.05 3.63 4.96
N GLU A 64 6.73 3.16 6.15
CA GLU A 64 6.53 1.72 6.43
C GLU A 64 5.27 1.19 5.74
N GLN A 65 4.17 1.94 5.82
CA GLN A 65 2.90 1.63 5.15
C GLN A 65 3.09 1.58 3.63
N CYS A 66 3.82 2.55 3.08
CA CYS A 66 4.18 2.62 1.66
C CYS A 66 5.00 1.40 1.21
N LEU A 67 6.00 0.99 2.00
CA LEU A 67 6.81 -0.19 1.68
C LEU A 67 5.96 -1.47 1.70
N LYS A 68 5.14 -1.63 2.73
CA LYS A 68 4.25 -2.79 2.88
C LYS A 68 3.30 -2.89 1.69
N TRP A 69 2.60 -1.80 1.37
CA TRP A 69 1.67 -1.76 0.25
C TRP A 69 2.36 -2.14 -1.07
N ALA A 70 3.54 -1.59 -1.34
CA ALA A 70 4.32 -1.90 -2.55
C ALA A 70 4.76 -3.37 -2.64
N ILE A 71 5.03 -4.03 -1.52
CA ILE A 71 5.39 -5.46 -1.49
C ILE A 71 4.15 -6.34 -1.72
N ASP A 72 3.04 -5.98 -1.07
CA ASP A 72 1.76 -6.71 -1.14
C ASP A 72 1.17 -6.62 -2.56
N HIS A 73 1.33 -5.48 -3.24
CA HIS A 73 0.86 -5.23 -4.61
C HIS A 73 1.88 -5.59 -5.71
N ASP A 74 3.05 -6.12 -5.32
CA ASP A 74 4.15 -6.45 -6.24
C ASP A 74 4.55 -5.29 -7.17
N GLU A 75 4.64 -4.07 -6.62
CA GLU A 75 4.98 -2.90 -7.41
C GLU A 75 6.37 -3.01 -8.04
N ARG A 76 6.44 -2.86 -9.37
CA ARG A 76 7.62 -3.23 -10.17
C ARG A 76 8.53 -2.07 -10.52
N PHE A 77 8.05 -0.84 -10.39
CA PHE A 77 8.79 0.34 -10.79
C PHE A 77 8.96 1.32 -9.63
N GLY A 78 9.94 2.19 -9.78
CA GLY A 78 10.20 3.29 -8.86
C GLY A 78 10.64 2.90 -7.44
N ILE A 79 10.74 3.93 -6.62
CA ILE A 79 11.20 3.88 -5.24
C ILE A 79 9.98 3.98 -4.32
N TRP A 80 9.79 2.95 -3.50
CA TRP A 80 8.66 2.82 -2.57
C TRP A 80 9.20 2.59 -1.16
N GLY A 81 8.73 3.35 -0.18
CA GLY A 81 9.17 3.22 1.22
C GLY A 81 10.69 3.34 1.44
N GLY A 82 11.39 4.00 0.52
CA GLY A 82 12.85 4.13 0.52
C GLY A 82 13.62 2.94 -0.07
N MET A 83 12.92 2.02 -0.75
CA MET A 83 13.52 0.88 -1.44
C MET A 83 13.28 0.93 -2.95
N SER A 84 14.31 0.65 -3.73
CA SER A 84 14.21 0.37 -5.17
C SER A 84 13.55 -0.99 -5.41
N GLU A 85 13.09 -1.25 -6.65
CA GLU A 85 12.58 -2.58 -7.07
C GLU A 85 13.54 -3.71 -6.68
N ARG A 86 14.83 -3.57 -7.00
CA ARG A 86 15.86 -4.58 -6.70
C ARG A 86 15.96 -4.87 -5.19
N GLU A 87 15.88 -3.82 -4.37
CA GLU A 87 15.92 -3.94 -2.91
C GLU A 87 14.65 -4.59 -2.37
N ARG A 88 13.46 -4.22 -2.88
CA ARG A 88 12.18 -4.86 -2.50
C ARG A 88 12.16 -6.35 -2.85
N ARG A 89 12.69 -6.73 -4.01
CA ARG A 89 12.81 -8.14 -4.41
C ARG A 89 13.71 -8.93 -3.47
N LYS A 90 14.85 -8.35 -3.07
CA LYS A 90 15.75 -8.95 -2.08
C LYS A 90 15.07 -9.08 -0.71
N TYR A 91 14.41 -8.02 -0.25
CA TYR A 91 13.67 -7.99 1.01
C TYR A 91 12.57 -9.06 1.06
N LYS A 92 11.74 -9.17 0.01
CA LYS A 92 10.67 -10.18 -0.12
C LYS A 92 11.23 -11.61 -0.07
N LYS A 93 12.41 -11.86 -0.66
CA LYS A 93 13.09 -13.16 -0.59
C LYS A 93 13.57 -13.45 0.83
N GLU A 94 14.31 -12.53 1.44
CA GLU A 94 14.87 -12.71 2.78
C GLU A 94 13.79 -12.90 3.86
N HIS A 95 12.64 -12.22 3.73
CA HIS A 95 11.55 -12.34 4.70
C HIS A 95 10.68 -13.58 4.49
N ARG A 96 10.65 -14.13 3.28
CA ARG A 96 10.03 -15.45 3.04
C ARG A 96 10.87 -16.57 3.65
N GLU A 97 12.19 -16.48 3.59
CA GLU A 97 13.11 -17.49 4.14
C GLU A 97 13.15 -17.53 5.68
N ARG A 98 12.68 -16.45 6.33
CA ARG A 98 12.63 -16.34 7.80
C ARG A 98 11.30 -16.75 8.41
N ALA A 99 10.26 -16.90 7.61
CA ALA A 99 8.90 -17.27 8.02
C ALA A 99 8.70 -18.78 7.86
#